data_AF-A0A0J8Y0H7-F1
#
_entry.id   AF-A0A0J8Y0H7-F1
#
_cell.length_a   1.000
_cell.length_b   1.000
_cell.length_c   1.000
_cell.angle_alpha   90.00
_cell.angle_beta   90.00
_cell.angle_gamma   90.00
#
_symmetry.space_group_name_H-M   'P 1'
#
loop_
_entity.id
_entity.type
_entity.pdbx_description
1 polymer ?
#
loop_
_entity_poly.entity_id
_entity_poly.type
_entity_poly.pdbx_seq_one_letter_code
_entity_poly.pdbx_strand_id
1 'polypeptide(L)'
;MTIKPLSLLAVATVAVTLSGCATTKLTPPATDFIGSVPADYNAELMTFNDEPSTGFHGGNMTYQYTPENALLTVVIQLQNARWSWNFDRRTVEKELFPHACEQFEAPLAAGMGLRYWYAGSGGFVTQVLTSATCQTLGYTQ
;
A
#
# COMPACT_ATOMS: atom_id res chain seq x y z
N MET A 1 -43.79 42.96 -44.85
CA MET A 1 -43.84 42.63 -43.40
C MET A 1 -43.88 41.12 -43.27
N THR A 2 -42.84 40.53 -42.69
CA THR A 2 -42.82 39.52 -41.60
C THR A 2 -41.41 38.88 -41.57
N ILE A 3 -40.92 38.62 -40.36
CA ILE A 3 -39.53 38.44 -39.94
C ILE A 3 -39.19 36.92 -39.81
N LYS A 4 -37.92 36.55 -40.13
CA LYS A 4 -37.00 35.45 -39.66
C LYS A 4 -37.57 34.24 -38.84
N PRO A 5 -36.95 33.03 -38.83
CA PRO A 5 -35.51 32.86 -38.55
C PRO A 5 -34.74 31.63 -39.14
N LEU A 6 -33.41 31.74 -38.94
CA LEU A 6 -32.33 30.75 -38.95
C LEU A 6 -32.73 29.34 -38.46
N SER A 7 -32.09 28.31 -39.02
CA SER A 7 -31.78 27.09 -38.28
C SER A 7 -30.40 26.55 -38.71
N LEU A 8 -29.40 26.90 -37.90
CA LEU A 8 -28.13 26.19 -37.80
C LEU A 8 -28.41 24.75 -37.35
N LEU A 9 -27.96 23.75 -38.11
CA LEU A 9 -27.81 22.39 -37.59
C LEU A 9 -26.33 22.18 -37.28
N ALA A 10 -25.97 22.49 -36.04
CA ALA A 10 -24.70 22.16 -35.42
C ALA A 10 -24.82 20.82 -34.68
N VAL A 11 -23.92 19.89 -35.05
CA VAL A 11 -23.15 18.93 -34.24
C VAL A 11 -23.77 18.38 -32.94
N ALA A 12 -23.80 17.04 -32.83
CA ALA A 12 -23.64 16.35 -31.55
C ALA A 12 -23.09 14.92 -31.72
N THR A 13 -21.80 14.78 -32.01
CA THR A 13 -21.03 13.57 -31.72
C THR A 13 -20.83 13.48 -30.21
N VAL A 14 -21.69 12.71 -29.53
CA VAL A 14 -21.50 12.39 -28.10
C VAL A 14 -20.39 11.33 -28.01
N ALA A 15 -19.14 11.80 -27.97
CA ALA A 15 -18.03 10.99 -27.49
C ALA A 15 -18.23 10.81 -25.98
N VAL A 16 -18.72 9.65 -25.58
CA VAL A 16 -18.74 9.22 -24.18
C VAL A 16 -17.29 8.96 -23.77
N THR A 17 -16.57 10.02 -23.40
CA THR A 17 -15.30 9.88 -22.70
C THR A 17 -15.62 9.37 -21.31
N LEU A 18 -15.47 8.07 -21.09
CA LEU A 18 -15.44 7.49 -19.75
C LEU A 18 -14.34 8.22 -18.97
N SER A 19 -14.74 9.11 -18.08
CA SER A 19 -13.88 9.71 -17.06
C SER A 19 -13.29 8.57 -16.25
N GLY A 20 -12.00 8.31 -16.43
CA GLY A 20 -11.27 7.33 -15.63
C GLY A 20 -11.42 7.66 -14.15
N CYS A 21 -11.78 6.67 -13.34
CA CYS A 21 -11.69 6.78 -11.89
C CYS A 21 -10.23 7.04 -11.54
N ALA A 22 -9.93 8.28 -11.14
CA ALA A 22 -8.65 8.61 -10.53
C ALA A 22 -8.57 7.84 -9.20
N THR A 23 -7.89 6.69 -9.21
CA THR A 23 -7.49 6.05 -7.97
C THR A 23 -6.38 6.92 -7.38
N THR A 24 -6.68 7.61 -6.29
CA THR A 24 -5.67 8.40 -5.58
C THR A 24 -4.66 7.42 -4.98
N LYS A 25 -3.54 7.22 -5.67
CA LYS A 25 -2.43 6.41 -5.16
C LYS A 25 -1.98 7.01 -3.84
N LEU A 26 -2.05 6.22 -2.77
CA LEU A 26 -1.65 6.66 -1.45
C LEU A 26 -0.13 6.83 -1.40
N THR A 27 0.32 7.90 -0.74
CA THR A 27 1.73 8.10 -0.43
C THR A 27 2.02 7.55 0.96
N PRO A 28 2.94 6.59 1.12
CA PRO A 28 3.30 6.06 2.43
C PRO A 28 3.79 7.15 3.37
N PRO A 29 3.56 6.99 4.69
CA PRO A 29 4.19 7.82 5.70
C PRO A 29 5.70 7.79 5.58
N ALA A 30 6.36 8.92 5.90
CA ALA A 30 7.81 9.00 5.88
C ALA A 30 8.46 7.91 6.77
N THR A 31 9.74 7.62 6.49
CA THR A 31 10.53 6.66 7.25
C THR A 31 11.96 7.18 7.36
N ASP A 32 12.58 6.90 8.50
CA ASP A 32 14.00 7.06 8.78
C ASP A 32 14.78 5.74 8.59
N PHE A 33 14.09 4.64 8.23
CA PHE A 33 14.72 3.36 7.97
C PHE A 33 15.60 3.43 6.73
N ILE A 34 16.81 2.90 6.86
CA ILE A 34 17.79 2.77 5.78
C ILE A 34 18.17 1.30 5.73
N GLY A 35 17.74 0.61 4.67
CA GLY A 35 18.11 -0.76 4.35
C GLY A 35 18.70 -0.84 2.95
N SER A 36 19.32 -1.97 2.66
CA SER A 36 19.80 -2.32 1.32
C SER A 36 19.69 -3.83 1.16
N VAL A 37 19.27 -4.27 -0.01
CA VAL A 37 19.24 -5.69 -0.40
C VAL A 37 20.11 -5.90 -1.64
N PRO A 38 20.57 -7.14 -1.90
CA PRO A 38 21.18 -7.50 -3.18
C PRO A 38 20.28 -7.14 -4.39
N ALA A 39 20.90 -6.87 -5.54
CA ALA A 39 20.19 -6.33 -6.70
C ALA A 39 19.14 -7.30 -7.29
N ASP A 40 19.38 -8.60 -7.22
CA ASP A 40 18.44 -9.67 -7.56
C ASP A 40 17.21 -9.65 -6.65
N TYR A 41 17.40 -9.55 -5.33
CA TYR A 41 16.29 -9.36 -4.39
C TYR A 41 15.53 -8.07 -4.64
N ASN A 42 16.22 -6.97 -4.95
CA ASN A 42 15.57 -5.69 -5.25
C ASN A 42 14.61 -5.82 -6.44
N ALA A 43 15.02 -6.53 -7.50
CA ALA A 43 14.19 -6.77 -8.66
C ALA A 43 12.97 -7.65 -8.35
N GLU A 44 13.13 -8.69 -7.53
CA GLU A 44 12.02 -9.52 -7.06
C GLU A 44 11.05 -8.70 -6.20
N LEU A 45 11.56 -7.93 -5.24
CA LEU A 45 10.75 -7.13 -4.33
C LEU A 45 9.99 -6.00 -5.03
N MET A 46 10.52 -5.48 -6.14
CA MET A 46 9.80 -4.50 -6.95
C MET A 46 8.49 -5.05 -7.54
N THR A 47 8.37 -6.36 -7.75
CA THR A 47 7.14 -6.98 -8.30
C THR A 47 5.94 -6.83 -7.38
N PHE A 48 6.15 -6.69 -6.06
CA PHE A 48 5.08 -6.41 -5.10
C PHE A 48 4.31 -5.12 -5.42
N ASN A 49 4.94 -4.14 -6.07
CA ASN A 49 4.27 -2.89 -6.43
C ASN A 49 3.17 -3.07 -7.50
N ASP A 50 3.25 -4.15 -8.27
CA ASP A 50 2.31 -4.48 -9.33
C ASP A 50 1.28 -5.54 -8.89
N GLU A 51 1.36 -6.02 -7.65
CA GLU A 51 0.39 -6.97 -7.13
C GLU A 51 -1.01 -6.35 -7.00
N PRO A 52 -2.06 -7.06 -7.41
CA PRO A 52 -3.42 -6.56 -7.27
C PRO A 52 -3.80 -6.45 -5.80
N SER A 53 -4.68 -5.50 -5.49
CA SER A 53 -5.18 -5.35 -4.12
C SER A 53 -5.91 -6.61 -3.67
N THR A 54 -5.55 -7.12 -2.50
CA THR A 54 -6.26 -8.23 -1.85
C THR A 54 -7.37 -7.67 -0.97
N GLY A 55 -8.63 -7.97 -1.30
CA GLY A 55 -9.77 -7.56 -0.49
C GLY A 55 -9.94 -8.41 0.76
N PHE A 56 -10.40 -7.80 1.84
CA PHE A 56 -10.89 -8.49 3.04
C PHE A 56 -12.15 -7.81 3.57
N HIS A 57 -12.78 -8.37 4.60
CA HIS A 57 -13.96 -7.75 5.18
C HIS A 57 -13.61 -6.38 5.77
N GLY A 58 -14.03 -5.32 5.08
CA GLY A 58 -13.89 -3.95 5.54
C GLY A 58 -12.79 -3.12 4.89
N GLY A 59 -11.95 -3.74 4.08
CA GLY A 59 -10.77 -3.08 3.56
C GLY A 59 -10.12 -3.81 2.40
N ASN A 60 -9.00 -3.25 1.98
CA ASN A 60 -8.10 -3.82 1.01
C ASN A 60 -6.67 -3.75 1.54
N MET A 61 -5.87 -4.72 1.11
CA MET A 61 -4.45 -4.80 1.34
C MET A 61 -3.73 -4.63 0.01
N THR A 62 -2.68 -3.83 0.00
CA THR A 62 -1.77 -3.64 -1.14
C THR A 62 -0.35 -3.62 -0.64
N TYR A 63 0.60 -3.82 -1.54
CA TYR A 63 2.02 -3.75 -1.22
C TYR A 63 2.64 -2.53 -1.88
N GLN A 64 3.60 -1.93 -1.18
CA GLN A 64 4.42 -0.86 -1.73
C GLN A 64 5.86 -1.04 -1.28
N TYR A 65 6.72 -1.45 -2.21
CA TYR A 65 8.15 -1.58 -2.03
C TYR A 65 8.89 -0.34 -2.52
N THR A 66 9.76 0.20 -1.67
CA THR A 66 10.57 1.39 -1.92
C THR A 66 12.05 0.99 -2.00
N PRO A 67 12.63 0.87 -3.20
CA PRO A 67 13.99 0.34 -3.40
C PRO A 67 15.06 1.24 -2.80
N GLU A 68 14.83 2.54 -2.68
CA GLU A 68 15.79 3.52 -2.13
C GLU A 68 16.18 3.19 -0.69
N ASN A 69 15.27 2.59 0.07
CA ASN A 69 15.45 2.27 1.48
C ASN A 69 15.30 0.76 1.75
N ALA A 70 15.14 -0.05 0.70
CA ALA A 70 14.77 -1.47 0.77
C ALA A 70 13.59 -1.76 1.73
N LEU A 71 12.52 -0.95 1.65
CA LEU A 71 11.39 -1.04 2.58
C LEU A 71 10.12 -1.51 1.88
N LEU A 72 9.58 -2.64 2.34
CA LEU A 72 8.25 -3.11 2.00
C LEU A 72 7.22 -2.54 2.99
N THR A 73 6.25 -1.81 2.47
CA THR A 73 5.09 -1.33 3.24
C THR A 73 3.84 -2.09 2.81
N VAL A 74 3.25 -2.83 3.74
CA VAL A 74 1.92 -3.45 3.55
C VAL A 74 0.88 -2.40 3.91
N VAL A 75 0.14 -1.92 2.91
CA VAL A 75 -0.87 -0.87 3.08
C VAL A 75 -2.23 -1.53 3.28
N ILE A 76 -2.84 -1.28 4.42
CA ILE A 76 -4.16 -1.80 4.82
C ILE A 76 -5.10 -0.60 4.90
N GLN A 77 -6.05 -0.51 3.98
CA GLN A 77 -6.94 0.64 3.86
C GLN A 77 -8.40 0.23 4.11
N LEU A 78 -9.13 1.06 4.84
CA LEU A 78 -10.58 0.92 5.01
C LEU A 78 -11.31 1.37 3.74
N GLN A 79 -12.28 0.57 3.29
CA GLN A 79 -13.11 0.94 2.14
C GLN A 79 -14.15 2.01 2.49
N ASN A 80 -14.55 2.10 3.76
CA ASN A 80 -15.55 3.05 4.25
C ASN A 80 -14.88 4.15 5.09
N ALA A 81 -14.97 5.41 4.63
CA ALA A 81 -14.40 6.57 5.32
C ALA A 81 -15.00 6.83 6.72
N ARG A 82 -16.16 6.24 7.05
CA ARG A 82 -16.79 6.35 8.38
C ARG A 82 -16.22 5.36 9.40
N TRP A 83 -15.46 4.37 8.94
CA TRP A 83 -14.85 3.39 9.82
C TRP A 83 -13.53 3.93 10.36
N SER A 84 -13.16 3.48 11.55
CA SER A 84 -11.91 3.84 12.18
C SER A 84 -11.22 2.61 12.75
N TRP A 85 -9.90 2.58 12.62
CA TRP A 85 -9.09 1.62 13.33
C TRP A 85 -9.17 1.89 14.84
N ASN A 86 -9.38 0.84 15.63
CA ASN A 86 -9.46 0.93 17.10
C ASN A 86 -8.73 -0.26 17.73
N PHE A 87 -7.46 -0.40 17.35
CA PHE A 87 -6.58 -1.47 17.82
C PHE A 87 -5.40 -0.87 18.56
N ASP A 88 -4.90 -1.58 19.57
CA ASP A 88 -3.62 -1.24 20.18
C ASP A 88 -2.48 -1.68 19.25
N ARG A 89 -1.59 -0.75 18.90
CA ARG A 89 -0.45 -1.02 18.00
C ARG A 89 0.41 -2.17 18.50
N ARG A 90 0.70 -2.26 19.81
CA ARG A 90 1.59 -3.29 20.36
C ARG A 90 0.96 -4.67 20.25
N THR A 91 -0.35 -4.77 20.44
CA THR A 91 -1.09 -6.02 20.23
C THR A 91 -0.99 -6.46 18.76
N VAL A 92 -1.20 -5.53 17.82
CA VAL A 92 -1.09 -5.82 16.39
C VAL A 92 0.32 -6.27 16.00
N GLU A 93 1.36 -5.56 16.47
CA GLU A 93 2.76 -5.96 16.23
C GLU A 93 3.06 -7.36 16.77
N LYS A 94 2.57 -7.68 17.98
CA LYS A 94 2.76 -9.00 18.60
C LYS A 94 2.11 -10.14 17.82
N GLU A 95 0.97 -9.89 17.18
CA GLU A 95 0.25 -10.90 16.39
C GLU A 95 0.82 -11.03 14.97
N LEU A 96 1.18 -9.92 14.33
CA LEU A 96 1.64 -9.91 12.94
C LEU A 96 3.10 -10.31 12.77
N PHE A 97 3.98 -9.82 13.63
CA PHE A 97 5.43 -9.96 13.43
C PHE A 97 5.89 -11.42 13.39
N PRO A 98 5.38 -12.33 14.24
CA PRO A 98 5.61 -13.77 14.10
C PRO A 98 5.42 -14.30 12.68
N HIS A 99 4.22 -14.08 12.13
CA HIS A 99 3.87 -14.59 10.81
C HIS A 99 4.68 -13.90 9.71
N ALA A 100 4.95 -12.60 9.86
CA ALA A 100 5.76 -11.85 8.92
C ALA A 100 7.23 -12.29 8.91
N CYS A 101 7.79 -12.66 10.07
CA CYS A 101 9.14 -13.22 10.15
C CYS A 101 9.25 -14.55 9.39
N GLU A 102 8.23 -15.40 9.45
CA GLU A 102 8.18 -16.65 8.68
C GLU A 102 8.01 -16.40 7.17
N GLN A 103 7.07 -15.52 6.80
CA GLN A 103 6.75 -15.28 5.39
C GLN A 103 7.87 -14.54 4.64
N PHE A 104 8.56 -13.62 5.30
CA PHE A 104 9.56 -12.75 4.68
C PHE A 104 10.98 -13.01 5.21
N GLU A 105 11.24 -14.21 5.74
CA GLU A 105 12.53 -14.59 6.33
C GLU A 105 13.72 -14.20 5.45
N ALA A 106 13.76 -14.70 4.21
CA ALA A 106 14.88 -14.48 3.30
C ALA A 106 15.07 -12.98 2.91
N PRO A 107 14.04 -12.23 2.48
CA PRO A 107 14.18 -10.79 2.25
C PRO A 107 14.62 -10.00 3.50
N LEU A 108 14.09 -10.33 4.68
CA LEU A 108 14.47 -9.69 5.94
C LEU A 108 15.94 -10.00 6.28
N ALA A 109 16.40 -11.22 6.04
CA ALA A 109 17.81 -11.62 6.15
C ALA A 109 18.72 -10.82 5.22
N ALA A 110 18.23 -10.57 4.00
CA ALA A 110 18.95 -9.85 2.95
C ALA A 110 19.06 -8.33 3.21
N GLY A 111 18.39 -7.80 4.25
CA GLY A 111 18.45 -6.39 4.62
C GLY A 111 17.20 -5.58 4.29
N MET A 112 16.10 -6.25 3.88
CA MET A 112 14.80 -5.61 3.71
C MET A 112 14.23 -5.17 5.07
N GLY A 113 13.58 -4.02 5.11
CA GLY A 113 12.65 -3.65 6.19
C GLY A 113 11.21 -3.96 5.79
N LEU A 114 10.38 -4.36 6.75
CA LEU A 114 8.94 -4.55 6.55
C LEU A 114 8.14 -3.71 7.54
N ARG A 115 7.07 -3.04 7.09
CA ARG A 115 6.12 -2.39 8.01
C ARG A 115 4.69 -2.50 7.51
N TYR A 116 3.75 -2.38 8.43
CA TYR A 116 2.33 -2.31 8.12
C TYR A 116 1.83 -0.87 8.32
N TRP A 117 1.06 -0.39 7.36
CA TRP A 117 0.40 0.91 7.43
C TRP A 117 -1.12 0.72 7.37
N TYR A 118 -1.77 0.98 8.49
CA TYR A 118 -3.22 1.06 8.60
C TYR A 118 -3.67 2.46 8.18
N ALA A 119 -4.10 2.62 6.94
CA ALA A 119 -4.51 3.89 6.35
C ALA A 119 -5.97 4.23 6.70
N GLY A 120 -6.24 5.52 6.91
CA GLY A 120 -7.58 6.04 7.25
C GLY A 120 -7.69 6.55 8.68
N SER A 121 -8.93 6.75 9.15
CA SER A 121 -9.21 7.27 10.48
C SER A 121 -8.74 6.32 11.59
N GLY A 122 -8.08 6.85 12.62
CA GLY A 122 -7.45 6.05 13.68
C GLY A 122 -6.24 5.24 13.22
N GLY A 123 -5.77 5.46 11.99
CA GLY A 123 -4.67 4.74 11.37
C GLY A 123 -3.33 4.93 12.07
N PHE A 124 -2.44 3.97 11.88
CA PHE A 124 -1.10 3.97 12.44
C PHE A 124 -0.14 3.20 11.53
N VAL A 125 1.16 3.36 11.80
CA VAL A 125 2.23 2.58 11.18
C VAL A 125 2.89 1.76 12.28
N THR A 126 3.16 0.49 12.00
CA THR A 126 3.95 -0.34 12.91
C THR A 126 5.40 0.10 12.92
N GLN A 127 6.16 -0.38 13.89
CA GLN A 127 7.61 -0.40 13.79
C GLN A 127 8.05 -1.17 12.53
N VAL A 128 9.24 -0.81 12.03
CA VAL A 128 9.86 -1.55 10.93
C VAL A 128 10.40 -2.87 11.50
N LEU A 129 9.84 -3.98 11.02
CA LEU A 129 10.34 -5.32 11.25
C LEU A 129 11.62 -5.51 10.43
N THR A 130 12.65 -6.00 11.10
CA THR A 130 13.95 -6.32 10.53
C THR A 130 14.36 -7.73 10.96
N SER A 131 15.42 -8.26 10.35
CA SER A 131 16.07 -9.49 10.83
C SER A 131 16.36 -9.45 12.34
N ALA A 132 16.88 -8.34 12.86
CA ALA A 132 17.22 -8.22 14.29
C ALA A 132 15.97 -8.29 15.19
N THR A 133 14.85 -7.73 14.71
CA THR A 133 13.56 -7.85 15.39
C THR A 133 13.09 -9.29 15.42
N CYS A 134 13.18 -10.03 14.31
CA CYS A 134 12.80 -11.44 14.23
C CYS A 134 13.66 -12.32 15.17
N GLN A 135 14.97 -12.07 15.24
CA GLN A 135 15.87 -12.76 16.17
C GLN A 135 15.47 -12.53 17.64
N THR A 136 15.09 -11.29 17.99
CA THR A 136 14.62 -10.96 19.35
C THR A 136 13.32 -11.68 19.70
N LEU A 137 12.48 -11.98 18.70
CA LEU A 137 11.24 -12.72 18.86
C LEU A 137 11.42 -14.24 18.86
N GLY A 138 12.65 -14.74 18.70
CA GLY A 138 12.96 -16.17 18.71
C GLY A 138 12.87 -16.86 17.35
N TYR A 139 12.77 -16.10 16.27
CA TYR A 139 12.86 -16.62 14.90
C TYR A 139 14.34 -16.66 14.51
N THR A 140 14.81 -17.86 14.18
CA THR A 140 16.21 -18.08 13.79
C THR A 140 16.35 -17.82 12.29
N GLN A 141 17.48 -17.22 11.93
CA GLN A 141 17.97 -17.05 10.56
C GLN A 141 18.99 -18.15 10.27
#